data_AF-A0A4Q4TWV6-F1
#
_entry.id   AF-A0A4Q4TWV6-F1
#
_cell.length_a   1.000
_cell.length_b   1.000
_cell.length_c   1.000
_cell.angle_alpha   90.00
_cell.angle_beta   90.00
_cell.angle_gamma   90.00
#
_symmetry.space_group_name_H-M   'P 1'
#
loop_
_entity.id
_entity.type
_entity.pdbx_description
1 polymer ?
#
loop_
_entity_poly.entity_id
_entity_poly.type
_entity_poly.pdbx_seq_one_letter_code
_entity_poly.pdbx_strand_id
1 'polypeptide(L)'
;MAAYTSHRDPAVFADPEVYNPERWIQNKGTGRMKAMLAAFMSFTAGTRACIGHNISLQMQKVTVATLPYRYEFSVPKPRWEVESRSGSTCGP
;
A
#
# COMPACT_ATOMS: atom_id res chain seq x y z
N MET A 1 -0.15 -15.55 -9.37
CA MET A 1 -0.03 -14.12 -9.68
C MET A 1 -0.02 -13.36 -8.35
N ALA A 2 1.16 -13.01 -7.84
CA ALA A 2 1.30 -12.45 -6.50
C ALA A 2 0.85 -10.98 -6.50
N ALA A 3 0.03 -10.55 -5.55
CA ALA A 3 -0.38 -9.14 -5.42
C ALA A 3 0.84 -8.19 -5.45
N TYR A 4 1.97 -8.63 -4.90
CA TYR A 4 3.26 -7.96 -4.92
C TYR A 4 3.72 -7.51 -6.32
N THR A 5 3.63 -8.40 -7.32
CA THR A 5 4.07 -8.13 -8.69
C THR A 5 3.08 -7.24 -9.42
N SER A 6 1.77 -7.47 -9.22
CA SER A 6 0.71 -6.68 -9.88
C SER A 6 0.73 -5.21 -9.42
N HIS A 7 1.03 -4.96 -8.14
CA HIS A 7 1.19 -3.61 -7.61
C HIS A 7 2.46 -2.91 -8.08
N ARG A 8 3.37 -3.63 -8.74
CA ARG A 8 4.64 -3.12 -9.27
C ARG A 8 4.71 -3.06 -10.79
N ASP A 9 3.58 -3.25 -11.46
CA ASP A 9 3.51 -3.13 -12.92
C ASP A 9 3.66 -1.65 -13.35
N PRO A 10 4.74 -1.28 -14.07
CA PRO A 10 4.95 0.10 -14.52
C PRO A 10 3.87 0.58 -15.50
N ALA A 11 3.17 -0.33 -16.19
CA ALA A 11 2.05 0.03 -17.06
C ALA A 11 0.87 0.60 -16.23
N VAL A 12 0.69 0.14 -14.99
CA VAL A 12 -0.41 0.58 -14.11
C VAL A 12 0.03 1.60 -13.07
N PHE A 13 1.26 1.52 -12.58
CA PHE A 13 1.80 2.40 -11.56
C PHE A 13 3.10 3.02 -12.08
N ALA A 14 3.08 4.31 -12.45
CA ALA A 14 4.30 5.01 -12.86
C ALA A 14 5.30 5.05 -11.70
N ASP A 15 6.57 4.69 -11.91
CA ASP A 15 7.60 4.56 -10.85
C ASP A 15 7.14 3.69 -9.67
N PRO A 16 6.89 2.38 -9.90
CA PRO A 16 6.24 1.50 -8.92
C PRO A 16 7.07 1.25 -7.65
N GLU A 17 8.39 1.34 -7.75
CA GLU A 17 9.30 1.15 -6.61
C GLU A 17 9.45 2.42 -5.74
N VAL A 18 8.91 3.56 -6.20
CA VAL A 18 8.98 4.83 -5.45
C VAL A 18 7.73 4.98 -4.58
N TYR A 19 7.95 5.16 -3.28
CA TYR A 19 6.88 5.54 -2.36
C TYR A 19 6.37 6.96 -2.69
N ASN A 20 5.25 7.03 -3.39
CA ASN A 20 4.62 8.28 -3.81
C ASN A 20 3.11 8.22 -3.51
N PRO A 21 2.65 8.75 -2.37
CA PRO A 21 1.23 8.82 -2.03
C PRO A 21 0.41 9.74 -2.95
N GLU A 22 1.02 10.80 -3.48
CA GLU A 22 0.36 11.83 -4.31
C GLU A 22 -0.26 11.24 -5.59
N ARG A 23 0.25 10.11 -6.09
CA ARG A 23 -0.32 9.43 -7.27
C ARG A 23 -1.81 9.12 -7.12
N TRP A 24 -2.30 8.88 -5.91
CA TRP A 24 -3.71 8.58 -5.65
C TRP A 24 -4.57 9.85 -5.57
N ILE A 25 -3.95 10.98 -5.23
CA ILE A 25 -4.61 12.27 -5.08
C ILE A 25 -4.71 12.96 -6.45
N GLN A 26 -3.60 13.01 -7.19
CA GLN A 26 -3.51 13.67 -8.49
C GLN A 26 -4.37 13.00 -9.57
N ASN A 27 -4.54 11.68 -9.51
CA ASN A 27 -5.35 10.94 -10.48
C ASN A 27 -6.83 10.85 -10.08
N LYS A 28 -7.28 11.48 -8.99
CA LYS A 28 -8.65 11.34 -8.48
C LYS A 28 -9.69 11.66 -9.57
N GLY A 29 -10.63 10.74 -9.78
CA GLY A 29 -11.70 10.89 -10.79
C GLY A 29 -11.29 10.64 -12.24
N THR A 30 -10.00 10.37 -12.51
CA THR A 30 -9.53 10.08 -13.86
C THR A 30 -9.68 8.61 -14.25
N GLY A 31 -9.64 8.31 -15.55
CA GLY A 31 -9.57 6.93 -16.04
C GLY A 31 -8.33 6.17 -15.54
N ARG A 32 -7.23 6.89 -15.26
CA ARG A 32 -6.01 6.31 -14.70
C ARG A 32 -6.25 5.76 -13.30
N MET A 33 -6.96 6.50 -12.45
CA MET A 33 -7.35 6.03 -11.13
C MET A 33 -8.23 4.79 -11.20
N LYS A 34 -9.16 4.71 -12.16
CA LYS A 34 -9.97 3.51 -12.36
C LYS A 34 -9.12 2.28 -12.69
N ALA A 35 -8.12 2.43 -13.56
CA ALA A 35 -7.19 1.35 -13.89
C ALA A 35 -6.33 0.92 -12.68
N MET A 36 -5.82 1.89 -11.91
CA MET A 36 -5.05 1.63 -10.69
C MET A 36 -5.89 0.88 -9.65
N LEU A 37 -7.14 1.30 -9.42
CA LEU A 37 -8.07 0.63 -8.49
C LEU A 37 -8.41 -0.78 -8.95
N ALA A 38 -8.57 -1.01 -10.26
CA ALA A 38 -8.84 -2.34 -10.81
C ALA A 38 -7.65 -3.31 -10.61
N ALA A 39 -6.42 -2.80 -10.66
CA ALA A 39 -5.21 -3.59 -10.38
C ALA A 39 -4.89 -3.70 -8.88
N PHE A 40 -5.56 -2.92 -8.02
CA PHE A 40 -5.28 -2.88 -6.58
C PHE A 40 -5.93 -4.06 -5.84
N MET A 41 -5.22 -5.18 -5.80
CA MET A 41 -5.72 -6.45 -5.24
C MET A 41 -5.34 -6.76 -3.77
N SER A 42 -5.12 -5.76 -2.92
CA SER A 42 -4.65 -5.96 -1.53
C SER A 42 -5.62 -6.75 -0.63
N PHE A 43 -6.93 -6.64 -0.89
CA PHE A 43 -7.98 -7.37 -0.16
C PHE A 43 -8.78 -8.33 -1.06
N THR A 44 -8.24 -8.62 -2.26
CA THR A 44 -8.90 -9.34 -3.36
C THR A 44 -10.28 -8.76 -3.72
N ALA A 45 -11.04 -9.42 -4.59
CA ALA A 45 -12.39 -9.00 -5.00
C ALA A 45 -13.30 -10.21 -5.18
N GLY A 46 -14.62 -9.99 -5.13
CA GLY A 46 -15.64 -11.04 -5.30
C GLY A 46 -15.92 -11.84 -4.02
N THR A 47 -16.39 -13.08 -4.19
CA THR A 47 -16.87 -13.93 -3.07
C THR A 47 -15.80 -14.37 -2.08
N ARG A 48 -14.52 -14.23 -2.45
CA ARG A 48 -13.36 -14.53 -1.61
C ARG A 48 -12.60 -13.27 -1.17
N ALA A 49 -13.24 -12.10 -1.29
CA ALA A 49 -12.70 -10.85 -0.75
C ALA A 49 -12.46 -10.96 0.76
N CYS A 50 -11.44 -10.27 1.25
CA CYS A 50 -11.14 -10.22 2.67
C CYS A 50 -12.32 -9.57 3.43
N ILE A 51 -12.95 -10.33 4.33
CA ILE A 51 -14.03 -9.82 5.19
C ILE A 51 -13.57 -8.65 6.08
N GLY A 52 -12.28 -8.60 6.40
CA GLY A 52 -11.66 -7.56 7.22
C GLY A 52 -11.32 -6.27 6.48
N HIS A 53 -11.65 -6.13 5.19
CA HIS A 53 -11.25 -4.97 4.38
C HIS A 53 -11.65 -3.63 5.02
N ASN A 54 -12.94 -3.46 5.36
CA ASN A 54 -13.43 -2.20 5.93
C ASN A 54 -12.82 -1.91 7.31
N ILE A 55 -12.72 -2.91 8.17
CA ILE A 55 -12.13 -2.76 9.51
C ILE A 55 -10.65 -2.39 9.40
N SER A 56 -9.90 -3.09 8.54
CA SER A 56 -8.48 -2.82 8.32
C SER A 56 -8.23 -1.38 7.86
N LEU A 57 -9.02 -0.88 6.89
CA LEU A 57 -8.90 0.50 6.42
C LEU A 57 -9.20 1.53 7.52
N GLN A 58 -10.20 1.30 8.37
CA GLN A 58 -10.50 2.21 9.47
C GLN A 58 -9.37 2.22 10.51
N MET A 59 -8.87 1.04 10.89
CA MET A 59 -7.75 0.91 11.81
C MET A 59 -6.50 1.59 11.27
N GLN A 60 -6.15 1.35 9.99
CA GLN A 60 -5.00 1.99 9.35
C GLN A 60 -5.10 3.51 9.35
N LYS A 61 -6.28 4.08 9.05
CA LYS A 61 -6.50 5.53 9.09
C LYS A 61 -6.24 6.11 10.48
N VAL A 62 -6.78 5.47 11.52
CA VAL A 62 -6.56 5.90 12.91
C VAL A 62 -5.09 5.80 13.28
N THR A 63 -4.42 4.69 12.94
CA THR A 63 -3.00 4.48 13.22
C THR A 63 -2.13 5.51 12.53
N VAL A 64 -2.30 5.72 11.22
CA VAL A 64 -1.50 6.67 10.42
C VAL A 64 -1.76 8.12 10.83
N ALA A 65 -2.95 8.46 11.32
CA ALA A 65 -3.23 9.80 11.85
C ALA A 65 -2.67 10.01 13.26
N THR A 66 -2.79 9.00 14.14
CA THR A 66 -2.49 9.15 15.58
C THR A 66 -1.00 9.07 15.87
N LEU A 67 -0.30 8.14 15.23
CA LEU A 67 1.10 7.87 15.50
C LEU A 67 2.02 9.07 15.23
N PRO A 68 2.05 9.67 14.02
CA PRO A 68 2.89 10.83 13.74
C PRO A 68 2.41 12.10 14.45
N TYR A 69 1.15 12.16 14.86
CA TYR A 69 0.66 13.28 15.69
C TYR A 69 1.22 13.24 17.11
N ARG A 70 1.45 12.04 17.66
CA ARG A 70 1.90 11.86 19.06
C ARG A 70 3.39 11.63 19.21
N TYR A 71 4.06 11.16 18.16
CA TYR A 71 5.45 10.72 18.22
C TYR A 71 6.24 11.19 17.01
N GLU A 72 7.53 11.41 17.24
CA GLU A 72 8.51 11.58 16.18
C GLU A 72 9.17 10.24 15.88
N PHE A 73 9.27 9.90 14.60
CA PHE A 73 9.86 8.65 14.14
C PHE A 73 11.32 8.84 13.78
N SER A 74 12.18 7.96 14.30
CA SER A 74 13.58 7.87 13.90
C SER A 74 13.94 6.43 13.55
N VAL A 75 14.90 6.26 12.64
CA VAL A 75 15.46 4.94 12.33
C VAL A 75 16.49 4.55 13.39
N PRO A 76 16.61 3.26 13.74
CA PRO A 76 17.54 2.83 14.79
C PRO A 76 19.02 3.15 14.51
N LYS A 77 19.38 3.27 13.23
CA LYS A 77 20.74 3.60 12.77
C LYS A 77 20.72 4.40 11.46
N PRO A 78 21.73 5.25 11.21
CA PRO A 78 21.93 5.87 9.89
C PRO A 78 22.12 4.79 8.81
N ARG A 79 21.51 4.97 7.63
CA ARG A 79 21.46 3.96 6.54
C ARG A 79 20.87 2.61 6.98
N TRP A 80 19.74 2.65 7.66
CA TRP A 80 18.97 1.44 7.93
C TRP A 80 18.32 0.95 6.62
N GLU A 81 18.73 -0.22 6.15
CA GLU A 81 18.09 -0.94 5.06
C GLU A 81 17.09 -1.95 5.63
N VAL A 82 15.92 -2.03 5.01
CA VAL A 82 14.86 -2.96 5.40
C VAL A 82 15.07 -4.27 4.66
N GLU A 83 15.45 -5.33 5.37
CA GLU A 83 15.54 -6.67 4.81
C GLU A 83 14.14 -7.29 4.72
N SER A 84 13.63 -7.53 3.51
CA SER A 84 12.33 -8.18 3.35
C SER A 84 12.44 -9.69 3.56
N ARG A 85 11.65 -10.25 4.47
CA ARG A 85 11.45 -11.69 4.63
C ARG A 85 10.16 -12.13 3.98
N SER A 86 10.27 -13.06 3.05
CA SER A 86 9.12 -13.68 2.39
C SER A 86 8.77 -14.99 3.09
N GLY A 87 7.61 -15.03 3.75
CA GLY A 87 7.02 -16.24 4.31
C GLY A 87 5.55 -16.38 3.88
N SER A 88 4.65 -16.62 4.83
CA SER A 88 3.20 -16.52 4.59
C SER A 88 2.74 -15.08 4.30
N THR A 89 3.52 -14.09 4.74
CA THR A 89 3.40 -12.67 4.43
C THR A 89 4.79 -12.09 4.14
N CYS A 90 4.85 -10.88 3.58
CA CYS A 90 6.09 -10.13 3.41
C CYS A 90 6.21 -9.12 4.56
N GLY A 91 7.25 -9.26 5.38
CA GLY A 91 7.55 -8.36 6.49
C GLY A 91 9.04 -7.99 6.52
N PRO A 92 9.44 -7.02 7.36
CA PRO A 92 10.84 -6.73 7.65
C PRO A 92 11.52 -7.83 8.49
#